data_AF-A0A1V6J0N1-F1
#
_entry.id   AF-A0A1V6J0N1-F1
#
_cell.length_a   1.000
_cell.length_b   1.000
_cell.length_c   1.000
_cell.angle_alpha   90.00
_cell.angle_beta   90.00
_cell.angle_gamma   90.00
#
_symmetry.space_group_name_H-M   'P 1'
#
loop_
_entity.id
_entity.type
_entity.pdbx_description
1 polymer ?
#
loop_
_entity_poly.entity_id
_entity_poly.type
_entity_poly.pdbx_seq_one_letter_code
_entity_poly.pdbx_strand_id
1 'polypeptide(L)'
;MKTINNEFRSKVMKAAWKIFRKRNWNFGTCLRRAWEFCKANILESDHKIYEIVKETERAILAVIDSRYDHVREEDVDITMWVPKSVIVNNMIPDWFYRKNR
;
A
#
# COMPACT_ATOMS: atom_id res chain seq x y z
N MET A 1 -9.41 -3.39 -13.56
CA MET A 1 -8.25 -2.65 -14.11
C MET A 1 -8.15 -1.34 -13.32
N LYS A 2 -7.17 -1.16 -12.42
CA LYS A 2 -7.06 0.07 -11.59
C LYS A 2 -6.90 1.28 -12.53
N THR A 3 -7.83 2.23 -12.46
CA THR A 3 -7.91 3.38 -13.36
C THR A 3 -6.73 4.31 -13.14
N ILE A 4 -5.94 4.54 -14.19
CA ILE A 4 -4.81 5.48 -14.13
C ILE A 4 -5.36 6.89 -13.98
N ASN A 5 -5.27 7.47 -12.77
CA ASN A 5 -5.71 8.83 -12.51
C ASN A 5 -4.63 9.87 -12.87
N ASN A 6 -5.03 11.14 -12.97
CA ASN A 6 -4.11 12.24 -13.33
C ASN A 6 -2.99 12.43 -12.30
N GLU A 7 -3.23 12.09 -11.03
CA GLU A 7 -2.23 12.15 -9.97
C GLU A 7 -1.10 11.15 -10.21
N PHE A 8 -1.43 9.91 -10.59
CA PHE A 8 -0.44 8.87 -10.93
C PHE A 8 0.43 9.31 -12.12
N ARG A 9 -0.17 9.87 -13.17
CA ARG A 9 0.56 10.41 -14.33
C ARG A 9 1.54 11.52 -13.92
N SER A 10 1.10 12.43 -13.03
CA SER A 10 1.97 13.49 -12.50
C SER A 10 3.15 12.94 -11.70
N LYS A 11 2.92 11.92 -10.84
CA LYS A 11 3.99 11.25 -10.09
C LYS A 11 5.00 10.56 -11.01
N VAL A 12 4.53 9.86 -12.05
CA VAL A 12 5.41 9.26 -13.08
C VAL A 12 6.26 10.32 -13.76
N MET A 13 5.66 11.44 -14.19
CA MET A 13 6.40 12.50 -14.88
C MET A 13 7.48 13.13 -13.99
N LYS A 14 7.17 13.39 -12.71
CA LYS A 14 8.16 13.89 -11.74
C LYS A 14 9.31 12.91 -11.55
N ALA A 15 9.01 11.61 -11.44
CA ALA A 15 10.02 10.57 -11.30
C ALA A 15 10.89 10.45 -12.57
N ALA A 16 10.27 10.46 -13.75
CA ALA A 16 10.98 10.41 -15.04
C ALA A 16 11.93 11.60 -15.21
N TRP A 17 11.48 12.82 -14.88
CA TRP A 17 12.31 14.03 -14.91
C TRP A 17 13.51 13.95 -13.95
N LYS A 18 13.32 13.39 -12.76
CA LYS A 18 14.41 13.17 -11.80
C LYS A 18 15.46 12.18 -12.31
N ILE A 19 15.04 11.12 -13.00
CA ILE A 19 15.94 10.13 -13.61
C ILE A 19 16.71 10.79 -14.77
N PHE A 20 16.00 11.49 -15.66
CA PHE A 20 16.58 12.17 -16.82
C PHE A 20 17.66 13.18 -16.44
N ARG A 21 17.46 13.97 -15.39
CA ARG A 21 18.49 14.91 -14.92
C ARG A 21 19.72 14.26 -14.28
N LYS A 22 19.61 13.02 -13.80
CA LYS A 22 20.68 12.30 -13.12
C LYS A 22 21.41 11.29 -14.00
N ARG A 23 20.82 10.92 -15.13
CA ARG A 23 21.30 9.85 -16.01
C ARG A 23 21.29 10.37 -17.44
N ASN A 24 22.34 10.07 -18.20
CA ASN A 24 22.41 10.42 -19.62
C ASN A 24 21.58 9.44 -20.48
N TRP A 25 20.31 9.25 -20.15
CA TRP A 25 19.38 8.38 -20.87
C TRP A 25 18.34 9.21 -21.61
N ASN A 26 17.78 8.65 -22.69
CA ASN A 26 16.66 9.30 -23.36
C ASN A 26 15.40 9.34 -22.47
N PHE A 27 14.57 10.35 -22.69
CA PHE A 27 13.41 10.59 -21.82
C PHE A 27 12.40 9.44 -21.86
N GLY A 28 12.23 8.76 -23.00
CA GLY A 28 11.37 7.58 -23.12
C GLY A 28 11.77 6.42 -22.19
N THR A 29 13.08 6.15 -22.07
CA THR A 29 13.61 5.14 -21.14
C THR A 29 13.38 5.54 -19.69
N CYS A 30 13.56 6.82 -19.37
CA CYS A 30 13.28 7.37 -18.04
C CYS A 30 11.79 7.24 -17.68
N LEU A 31 10.89 7.50 -18.64
CA LEU A 31 9.45 7.34 -18.50
C LEU A 31 9.05 5.89 -18.22
N ARG A 32 9.59 4.93 -18.98
CA ARG A 32 9.32 3.50 -18.75
C ARG A 32 9.75 3.05 -17.35
N ARG A 33 10.97 3.42 -16.94
CA ARG A 33 11.47 3.07 -15.59
C ARG A 33 10.70 3.77 -14.48
N ALA A 34 10.35 5.04 -14.66
CA ALA A 34 9.51 5.76 -13.72
C ALA A 34 8.13 5.11 -13.61
N TRP A 35 7.55 4.66 -14.72
CA TRP A 35 6.27 3.97 -14.75
C TRP A 35 6.32 2.63 -14.00
N GLU A 36 7.35 1.81 -14.21
CA GLU A 36 7.57 0.55 -13.48
C GLU A 36 7.76 0.81 -11.99
N PHE A 37 8.59 1.78 -11.62
CA PHE A 37 8.81 2.20 -10.24
C PHE A 37 7.52 2.68 -9.58
N CYS A 38 6.78 3.56 -10.25
CA CYS A 38 5.50 4.08 -9.76
C CYS A 38 4.45 2.98 -9.66
N LYS A 39 4.39 2.03 -10.58
CA LYS A 39 3.50 0.86 -10.44
C LYS A 39 3.87 0.03 -9.22
N ALA A 40 5.15 -0.21 -8.98
CA ALA A 40 5.61 -1.00 -7.83
C ALA A 40 5.43 -0.28 -6.47
N ASN A 41 5.40 1.06 -6.45
CA ASN A 41 5.43 1.84 -5.21
C ASN A 41 4.17 2.71 -4.96
N ILE A 42 3.34 2.98 -5.98
CA ILE A 42 2.15 3.86 -5.92
C ILE A 42 0.85 3.08 -6.14
N LEU A 43 0.92 1.82 -6.56
CA LEU A 43 -0.16 0.91 -6.19
C LEU A 43 -0.08 0.78 -4.67
N GLU A 44 -0.75 1.69 -3.95
CA GLU A 44 -1.05 1.52 -2.54
C GLU A 44 -1.56 0.09 -2.40
N SER A 45 -0.76 -0.73 -1.74
CA SER A 45 -1.10 -2.12 -1.47
C SER A 45 -2.19 -2.05 -0.42
N ASP A 46 -3.43 -2.13 -0.86
CA ASP A 46 -4.54 -2.32 0.05
C ASP A 46 -4.25 -3.59 0.88
N HIS A 47 -4.30 -3.50 2.20
CA HIS A 47 -4.06 -4.64 3.08
C HIS A 47 -5.38 -5.35 3.32
N LYS A 48 -5.40 -6.66 3.09
CA LYS A 48 -6.59 -7.47 3.26
C LYS A 48 -6.86 -7.67 4.75
N ILE A 49 -8.13 -7.54 5.16
CA ILE A 49 -8.57 -8.01 6.47
C ILE A 49 -8.75 -9.52 6.40
N TYR A 50 -7.98 -10.26 7.19
CA TYR A 50 -8.05 -11.73 7.24
C TYR A 50 -9.18 -12.19 8.14
N GLU A 51 -9.30 -11.57 9.31
CA GLU A 51 -10.27 -11.94 10.33
C GLU A 51 -10.77 -10.72 11.10
N ILE A 52 -12.04 -10.76 11.52
CA ILE A 52 -12.64 -9.78 12.42
C ILE A 52 -12.77 -10.42 13.80
N VAL A 53 -11.95 -9.97 14.75
CA VAL A 53 -11.91 -10.50 16.12
C VAL A 53 -13.03 -9.91 16.97
N LYS A 54 -13.32 -8.62 16.79
CA LYS A 54 -14.35 -7.90 17.54
C LYS A 54 -14.96 -6.79 16.70
N GLU A 55 -16.24 -6.54 16.89
CA GLU A 55 -16.95 -5.47 16.21
C GLU A 55 -17.63 -4.52 17.22
N THR A 56 -17.64 -3.25 16.86
CA THR A 56 -18.42 -2.19 17.52
C THR A 56 -19.30 -1.51 16.48
N GLU A 57 -20.14 -0.56 16.91
CA GLU A 57 -20.97 0.23 15.99
C GLU A 57 -20.12 0.94 14.90
N ARG A 58 -18.94 1.45 15.26
CA ARG A 58 -18.12 2.32 14.37
C ARG A 58 -16.80 1.75 13.91
N ALA A 59 -16.29 0.70 14.55
CA ALA A 59 -14.97 0.13 14.25
C ALA A 59 -14.95 -1.40 14.45
N ILE A 60 -13.98 -2.04 13.83
CA ILE A 60 -13.66 -3.47 14.00
C ILE A 60 -12.24 -3.63 14.51
N LEU A 61 -11.99 -4.64 15.34
CA LEU A 61 -10.67 -5.17 15.62
C LEU A 61 -10.41 -6.28 14.60
N ALA A 62 -9.42 -6.09 13.74
CA ALA A 62 -9.15 -6.98 12.62
C ALA A 62 -7.71 -7.50 12.64
N VAL A 63 -7.52 -8.76 12.23
CA VAL A 63 -6.20 -9.34 11.90
C VAL A 63 -5.85 -8.91 10.48
N ILE A 64 -4.72 -8.22 10.32
CA ILE A 64 -4.31 -7.62 9.03
C ILE A 64 -2.98 -8.19 8.53
N ASP A 65 -2.17 -8.79 9.40
CA ASP A 65 -0.91 -9.44 9.08
C ASP A 65 -0.65 -10.51 10.14
N SER A 66 0.07 -11.56 9.80
CA SER A 66 0.54 -12.58 10.75
C SER A 66 2.01 -12.81 10.54
N ARG A 67 2.77 -12.98 11.62
CA ARG A 67 4.21 -13.26 11.55
C ARG A 67 4.59 -14.40 12.44
N TYR A 68 5.42 -15.28 11.91
CA TYR A 68 6.04 -16.33 12.70
C TYR A 68 7.06 -15.72 13.67
N ASP A 69 6.85 -15.92 14.97
CA ASP A 69 7.81 -15.58 16.01
C ASP A 69 8.78 -16.77 16.21
N HIS A 70 10.02 -16.60 15.77
CA HIS A 70 11.06 -17.63 15.88
C HIS A 70 11.48 -17.93 17.32
N VAL A 71 11.18 -17.06 18.29
CA VAL A 71 11.52 -17.27 19.70
C VAL A 71 10.46 -18.13 20.39
N ARG A 72 9.20 -17.93 20.03
CA ARG A 72 8.06 -18.63 20.63
C ARG A 72 7.58 -19.83 19.80
N GLU A 73 8.11 -19.99 18.58
CA GLU A 73 7.71 -21.00 17.62
C GLU A 73 6.20 -20.98 17.32
N GLU A 74 5.61 -19.78 17.24
CA GLU A 74 4.18 -19.58 17.00
C GLU A 74 3.91 -18.43 16.02
N ASP A 75 2.78 -18.50 15.32
CA ASP A 75 2.28 -17.38 14.52
C ASP A 75 1.67 -16.32 15.44
N VAL A 76 2.17 -15.09 15.33
CA VAL A 76 1.68 -13.93 16.05
C VAL A 76 0.89 -13.04 15.11
N ASP A 77 -0.41 -12.93 15.39
CA ASP A 77 -1.32 -12.07 14.65
C ASP A 77 -1.12 -10.60 15.01
N ILE A 78 -1.11 -9.76 13.97
CA ILE A 78 -1.10 -8.31 14.09
C ILE A 78 -2.52 -7.83 13.94
N THR A 79 -3.12 -7.53 15.09
CA THR A 79 -4.47 -6.98 15.19
C THR A 79 -4.45 -5.46 15.27
N MET A 80 -5.40 -4.78 14.62
CA MET A 80 -5.60 -3.34 14.83
C MET A 80 -7.08 -2.94 14.78
N TRP A 81 -7.41 -1.83 15.46
CA TRP A 81 -8.73 -1.20 15.38
C TRP A 81 -8.85 -0.39 14.08
N VAL A 82 -9.81 -0.76 13.25
CA VAL A 82 -10.09 -0.12 11.96
C VAL A 82 -11.49 0.50 12.00
N PRO A 83 -11.63 1.82 11.81
CA PRO A 83 -12.94 2.44 11.62
C PRO A 83 -13.62 1.88 10.36
N LYS A 84 -14.92 1.55 10.43
CA LYS A 84 -15.65 0.99 9.28
C LYS A 84 -15.64 1.91 8.05
N SER A 85 -15.52 3.22 8.25
CA SER A 85 -15.41 4.22 7.19
C SER A 85 -14.10 4.15 6.39
N VAL A 86 -13.07 3.49 6.91
CA VAL A 86 -11.76 3.31 6.25
C VAL A 86 -11.74 2.03 5.41
N ILE A 87 -12.68 1.11 5.65
CA ILE A 87 -12.71 -0.20 5.00
C ILE A 87 -13.39 -0.07 3.64
N VAL A 88 -12.71 -0.54 2.60
CA VAL A 88 -13.25 -0.63 1.25
C VAL A 88 -13.04 -2.05 0.75
N ASN A 89 -14.13 -2.75 0.42
CA ASN A 89 -14.10 -4.13 -0.07
C ASN A 89 -13.29 -5.10 0.82
N ASN A 90 -13.45 -5.01 2.14
CA ASN A 90 -12.72 -5.82 3.13
C ASN A 90 -11.19 -5.61 3.08
N MET A 91 -10.75 -4.43 2.65
CA MET A 91 -9.36 -4.02 2.64
C MET A 91 -9.20 -2.67 3.33
N ILE A 92 -8.00 -2.40 3.83
CA ILE A 92 -7.61 -1.10 4.36
C ILE A 92 -6.53 -0.44 3.49
N PRO A 93 -6.53 0.89 3.37
CA PRO A 93 -5.48 1.59 2.65
C PRO A 93 -4.12 1.43 3.33
N ASP A 94 -3.06 1.36 2.53
CA ASP A 94 -1.68 1.23 2.99
C ASP A 94 -1.24 2.37 3.94
N TRP A 95 -1.71 3.60 3.70
CA TRP A 95 -1.41 4.73 4.59
C TRP A 95 -1.96 4.52 6.00
N PHE A 96 -3.11 3.85 6.14
CA PHE A 96 -3.73 3.58 7.44
C PHE A 96 -2.94 2.49 8.15
N TYR A 97 -2.63 1.41 7.43
CA TYR A 97 -1.83 0.31 7.95
C TYR A 97 -0.46 0.81 8.47
N ARG A 98 0.29 1.56 7.66
CA ARG A 98 1.62 2.06 8.05
C ARG A 98 1.61 3.02 9.25
N LYS A 99 0.51 3.73 9.51
CA LYS A 99 0.40 4.67 10.62
C LYS A 99 0.03 4.00 11.95
N ASN A 100 -0.65 2.85 11.89
CA ASN A 100 -1.22 2.18 13.07
C ASN A 100 -0.58 0.80 13.34
N ARG A 101 0.43 0.41 12.57
CA ARG A 101 1.29 -0.75 12.83
C ARG A 101 2.38 -0.40 13.85
#